data_AF-A0A947BSX4-F1
#
_entry.id   AF-A0A947BSX4-F1
#
_cell.length_a   1.000
_cell.length_b   1.000
_cell.length_c   1.000
_cell.angle_alpha   90.00
_cell.angle_beta   90.00
_cell.angle_gamma   90.00
#
_symmetry.space_group_name_H-M   'P 1'
#
loop_
_entity.id
_entity.type
_entity.pdbx_description
1 polymer ?
#
loop_
_entity_poly.entity_id
_entity_poly.type
_entity_poly.pdbx_seq_one_letter_code
_entity_poly.pdbx_strand_id
1 'polypeptide(L)'
;MKISKTIFLAALVTLSTVFAADAGTRAIIEVENIQGDNVEKHVEILTFDEDRFRIDFVGEDQKITDETSYIMTLDGGKSWVMGDKPKDKFYCSEVNTEEFFKNLGAQVSHAVDRFNVKSDSPEVKQVLEEPGPDILGFKTTHVQLETHTKAHAWFLFFKFEYKVKIVSDLWYTTDVEIHPIRKRWIRALTKSGNNIIDDLFTGITSKLPGPVLKKEAVMDITNVRKKSVKTEKQVTKATSVEEITPEEMDKLFKKPQCVKMDDDEIQEKGKTLLGAGKIML
;
A
#
# COMPACT_ATOMS: atom_id res chain seq x y z
N MET A 1 16.58 7.35 23.13
CA MET A 1 15.90 6.15 22.60
C MET A 1 14.92 6.61 21.53
N LYS A 2 15.29 6.54 20.24
CA LYS A 2 14.41 6.90 19.13
C LYS A 2 13.33 5.82 19.07
N ILE A 3 12.19 6.07 19.70
CA ILE A 3 11.03 5.19 19.62
C ILE A 3 10.64 5.17 18.14
N SER A 4 10.95 4.03 17.52
CA SER A 4 10.22 3.37 16.43
C SER A 4 9.57 4.33 15.43
N LYS A 5 10.10 4.35 14.19
CA LYS A 5 9.32 4.68 13.00
C LYS A 5 7.99 3.95 13.15
N THR A 6 6.98 4.68 13.60
CA THR A 6 5.76 4.07 14.09
C THR A 6 5.06 3.56 12.84
N ILE A 7 4.96 2.24 12.73
CA ILE A 7 4.25 1.53 11.66
C ILE A 7 2.91 2.22 11.49
N PHE A 8 2.68 2.90 10.36
CA PHE A 8 1.39 3.52 10.09
C PHE A 8 0.87 3.21 8.70
N LEU A 9 -0.31 2.58 8.76
CA LEU A 9 -1.12 1.92 7.75
C LEU A 9 -1.88 2.90 6.83
N ALA A 10 -1.31 4.07 6.51
CA ALA A 10 -2.03 5.08 5.72
C ALA A 10 -1.89 4.89 4.20
N ALA A 11 -0.91 4.11 3.75
CA ALA A 11 -0.76 3.81 2.34
C ALA A 11 -1.93 2.94 1.89
N LEU A 12 -2.73 3.44 0.95
CA LEU A 12 -3.82 2.68 0.34
C LEU A 12 -4.18 3.36 -0.98
N VAL A 13 -3.99 2.62 -2.05
CA VAL A 13 -4.67 2.63 -3.34
C VAL A 13 -4.27 3.73 -4.30
N THR A 14 -3.34 3.36 -5.17
CA THR A 14 -3.32 3.89 -6.53
C THR A 14 -3.25 2.77 -7.56
N LEU A 15 -4.20 2.89 -8.51
CA LEU A 15 -4.32 2.27 -9.84
C LEU A 15 -3.84 0.84 -10.11
N SER A 16 -4.75 0.08 -10.71
CA SER A 16 -4.42 -0.66 -11.93
C SER A 16 -5.67 -0.66 -12.81
N THR A 17 -5.60 0.11 -13.89
CA THR A 17 -6.56 0.14 -15.00
C THR A 17 -6.47 -1.16 -15.80
N VAL A 18 -7.40 -1.40 -16.72
CA VAL A 18 -7.26 -2.42 -17.76
C VAL A 18 -7.25 -1.67 -19.09
N PHE A 19 -6.13 -1.64 -19.80
CA PHE A 19 -6.07 -1.21 -21.21
C PHE A 19 -5.97 -2.44 -22.13
N ALA A 20 -6.16 -2.23 -23.43
CA ALA A 20 -6.46 -3.26 -24.42
C ALA A 20 -5.52 -4.48 -24.39
N ALA A 21 -6.11 -5.66 -24.65
CA ALA A 21 -5.61 -7.00 -24.35
C ALA A 21 -4.24 -7.43 -24.92
N ASP A 22 -3.63 -6.67 -25.83
CA ASP A 22 -2.35 -7.05 -26.45
C ASP A 22 -1.15 -6.19 -26.01
N ALA A 23 -1.39 -5.06 -25.33
CA ALA A 23 -0.33 -4.17 -24.84
C ALA A 23 -0.27 -4.15 -23.32
N GLY A 24 0.96 -4.09 -22.77
CA GLY A 24 1.13 -3.86 -21.34
C GLY A 24 0.79 -2.41 -20.99
N THR A 25 0.54 -2.15 -19.72
CA THR A 25 0.38 -0.81 -19.17
C THR A 25 1.50 -0.51 -18.20
N ARG A 26 2.03 0.71 -18.26
CA ARG A 26 2.89 1.29 -17.23
C ARG A 26 2.23 2.51 -16.61
N ALA A 27 2.21 2.58 -15.29
CA ALA A 27 1.75 3.73 -14.54
C ALA A 27 2.84 4.21 -13.57
N ILE A 28 3.01 5.53 -13.47
CA ILE A 28 3.93 6.15 -12.51
C ILE A 28 3.10 6.73 -11.37
N ILE A 29 3.42 6.31 -10.16
CA ILE A 29 2.77 6.74 -8.93
C ILE A 29 3.77 7.51 -8.08
N GLU A 30 3.39 8.72 -7.67
CA GLU A 30 4.12 9.49 -6.68
C GLU A 30 3.43 9.36 -5.32
N VAL A 31 4.21 9.09 -4.29
CA VAL A 31 3.76 9.02 -2.90
C VAL A 31 4.56 10.03 -2.07
N GLU A 32 3.86 10.90 -1.35
CA GLU A 32 4.44 11.88 -0.44
C GLU A 32 3.91 11.64 0.97
N ASN A 33 4.80 11.43 1.94
CA ASN A 33 4.48 11.33 3.35
C ASN A 33 4.99 12.59 4.07
N ILE A 34 4.09 13.30 4.74
CA ILE A 34 4.36 14.57 5.41
C ILE A 34 4.11 14.39 6.91
N GLN A 35 5.16 14.60 7.71
CA GLN A 35 5.08 14.53 9.17
C GLN A 35 5.78 15.75 9.78
N GLY A 36 5.00 16.77 10.15
CA GLY A 36 5.54 18.08 10.54
C GLY A 36 6.30 18.71 9.38
N ASP A 37 7.56 19.09 9.60
CA ASP A 37 8.42 19.67 8.57
C ASP A 37 9.16 18.60 7.72
N ASN A 38 9.01 17.31 8.04
CA ASN A 38 9.65 16.24 7.28
C ASN A 38 8.75 15.78 6.14
N VAL A 39 9.28 15.78 4.92
CA VAL A 39 8.60 15.29 3.71
C VAL A 39 9.45 14.16 3.12
N GLU A 40 8.88 12.95 3.08
CA GLU A 40 9.48 11.80 2.42
C GLU A 40 8.73 11.52 1.12
N LYS A 41 9.45 11.50 0.00
CA LYS A 41 8.89 11.19 -1.32
C LYS A 41 9.42 9.86 -1.82
N HIS A 42 8.57 9.11 -2.50
CA HIS A 42 9.00 7.96 -3.28
C HIS A 42 8.13 7.80 -4.52
N VAL A 43 8.69 7.11 -5.50
CA VAL A 43 8.03 6.84 -6.77
C VAL A 43 7.93 5.34 -6.95
N GLU A 44 6.76 4.90 -7.40
CA GLU A 44 6.48 3.52 -7.75
C GLU A 44 6.12 3.47 -9.24
N ILE A 45 6.74 2.54 -9.96
CA ILE A 45 6.36 2.26 -11.35
C ILE A 45 5.62 0.94 -11.36
N LEU A 46 4.34 0.99 -11.71
CA LEU A 46 3.47 -0.16 -11.86
C LEU A 46 3.50 -0.58 -13.32
N THR A 47 3.80 -1.84 -13.57
CA THR A 47 3.81 -2.43 -14.92
C THR A 47 2.90 -3.65 -14.89
N PHE A 48 1.92 -3.75 -15.79
CA PHE A 48 0.98 -4.87 -15.76
C PHE A 48 0.31 -5.17 -17.10
N ASP A 49 -0.14 -6.41 -17.24
CA ASP A 49 -1.11 -6.90 -18.22
C ASP A 49 -2.10 -7.83 -17.50
N GLU A 50 -2.89 -8.59 -18.25
CA GLU A 50 -3.94 -9.48 -17.72
C GLU A 50 -3.46 -10.38 -16.57
N ASP A 51 -2.29 -11.00 -16.70
CA ASP A 51 -1.80 -12.04 -15.79
C ASP A 51 -0.53 -11.64 -15.01
N ARG A 52 0.16 -10.59 -15.45
CA ARG A 52 1.43 -10.15 -14.88
C ARG A 52 1.27 -8.78 -14.24
N PHE A 53 1.92 -8.58 -13.10
CA PHE A 53 1.93 -7.29 -12.41
C PHE A 53 3.25 -7.11 -11.68
N ARG A 54 3.85 -5.94 -11.80
CA ARG A 54 5.15 -5.60 -11.20
C ARG A 54 5.07 -4.19 -10.65
N ILE A 55 5.66 -4.01 -9.47
CA ILE A 55 5.89 -2.70 -8.86
C ILE A 55 7.39 -2.56 -8.68
N ASP A 56 7.93 -1.52 -9.28
CA ASP A 56 9.31 -1.11 -9.13
C ASP A 56 9.40 0.07 -8.16
N PHE A 57 10.20 -0.06 -7.11
CA PHE A 57 10.43 1.00 -6.13
C PHE A 57 11.65 1.82 -6.54
N VAL A 58 11.41 2.87 -7.31
CA VAL A 58 12.47 3.70 -7.91
C VAL A 58 12.78 4.93 -7.07
N GLY A 59 13.95 5.53 -7.33
CA GLY A 59 14.31 6.83 -6.78
C GLY A 59 13.58 7.98 -7.49
N GLU A 60 13.91 9.21 -7.12
CA GLU A 60 13.35 10.42 -7.73
C GLU A 60 13.69 10.57 -9.23
N ASP A 61 14.72 9.87 -9.71
CA ASP A 61 15.10 9.85 -11.13
C ASP A 61 14.19 8.96 -12.00
N GLN A 62 13.28 8.20 -11.37
CA GLN A 62 12.27 7.35 -12.00
C GLN A 62 12.86 6.29 -12.95
N LYS A 63 14.11 5.84 -12.69
CA LYS A 63 14.78 4.85 -13.53
C LYS A 63 14.72 3.47 -12.92
N ILE A 64 14.24 2.51 -13.71
CA ILE A 64 14.39 1.08 -13.43
C ILE A 64 15.80 0.67 -13.83
N THR A 65 16.55 0.14 -12.87
CA THR A 65 17.89 -0.43 -13.07
C THR A 65 17.87 -1.89 -12.64
N ASP A 66 18.97 -2.60 -12.88
CA ASP A 66 19.16 -3.98 -12.39
C ASP A 66 19.23 -4.07 -10.85
N GLU A 67 19.23 -2.92 -10.15
CA GLU A 67 19.27 -2.82 -8.70
C GLU A 67 17.94 -2.39 -8.08
N THR A 68 16.95 -2.05 -8.91
CA THR A 68 15.64 -1.61 -8.44
C THR A 68 14.92 -2.73 -7.71
N SER A 69 14.62 -2.52 -6.43
CA SER A 69 13.78 -3.44 -5.66
C SER A 69 12.39 -3.50 -6.28
N TYR A 70 11.81 -4.68 -6.34
CA TYR A 70 10.49 -4.88 -6.92
C TYR A 70 9.67 -5.93 -6.18
N ILE A 71 8.36 -5.87 -6.37
CA ILE A 71 7.45 -7.00 -6.16
C ILE A 71 6.72 -7.29 -7.46
N MET A 72 6.66 -8.56 -7.86
CA MET A 72 5.95 -8.92 -9.08
C MET A 72 5.23 -10.26 -8.96
N THR A 73 4.21 -10.45 -9.78
CA THR A 73 3.52 -11.72 -10.00
C THR A 73 3.48 -12.02 -11.50
N LEU A 74 3.52 -13.31 -11.82
CA LEU A 74 3.42 -13.83 -13.19
C LEU A 74 2.18 -14.72 -13.37
N ASP A 75 1.35 -14.86 -12.34
CA ASP A 75 0.30 -15.88 -12.26
C ASP A 75 -1.05 -15.33 -11.79
N GLY A 76 -1.33 -14.08 -12.16
CA GLY A 76 -2.57 -13.40 -11.80
C GLY A 76 -2.64 -13.08 -10.30
N GLY A 77 -1.49 -12.91 -9.65
CA GLY A 77 -1.39 -12.59 -8.22
C GLY A 77 -1.59 -13.79 -7.31
N LYS A 78 -1.36 -15.04 -7.74
CA LYS A 78 -1.40 -16.20 -6.84
C LYS A 78 -0.12 -16.25 -6.00
N SER A 79 1.03 -16.03 -6.62
CA SER A 79 2.34 -15.90 -5.99
C SER A 79 2.97 -14.54 -6.30
N TRP A 80 3.87 -14.10 -5.43
CA TRP A 80 4.66 -12.89 -5.60
C TRP A 80 6.13 -13.21 -5.47
N VAL A 81 6.93 -12.56 -6.28
CA VAL A 81 8.38 -12.59 -6.23
C VAL A 81 8.82 -11.24 -5.72
N MET A 82 9.49 -11.25 -4.57
CA MET A 82 10.14 -10.05 -4.04
C MET A 82 11.58 -10.08 -4.52
N GLY A 83 12.04 -9.02 -5.19
CA GLY A 83 13.42 -8.83 -5.59
C GLY A 83 14.03 -7.67 -4.82
N ASP A 84 15.19 -7.88 -4.21
CA ASP A 84 15.92 -6.81 -3.52
C ASP A 84 17.44 -7.00 -3.65
N LYS A 85 18.19 -5.89 -3.66
CA LYS A 85 19.66 -5.91 -3.83
C LYS A 85 20.41 -5.29 -2.64
N PRO A 86 20.41 -5.92 -1.45
CA PRO A 86 21.32 -5.51 -0.39
C PRO A 86 22.78 -5.89 -0.73
N LYS A 87 23.69 -4.91 -0.70
CA LYS A 87 25.15 -5.13 -0.71
C LYS A 87 25.65 -5.96 -1.91
N ASP A 88 25.34 -5.49 -3.13
CA ASP A 88 25.83 -6.00 -4.42
C ASP A 88 25.33 -7.39 -4.87
N LYS A 89 24.51 -8.09 -4.07
CA LYS A 89 23.88 -9.36 -4.46
C LYS A 89 22.38 -9.19 -4.64
N PHE A 90 21.83 -9.74 -5.73
CA PHE A 90 20.40 -9.73 -5.98
C PHE A 90 19.76 -10.95 -5.33
N TYR A 91 18.84 -10.70 -4.40
CA TYR A 91 18.10 -11.73 -3.70
C TYR A 91 16.67 -11.74 -4.18
N CYS A 92 16.08 -12.94 -4.29
CA CYS A 92 14.66 -13.07 -4.60
C CYS A 92 14.04 -14.25 -3.87
N SER A 93 12.77 -14.14 -3.54
CA SER A 93 11.98 -15.27 -3.07
C SER A 93 10.55 -15.18 -3.56
N GLU A 94 9.97 -16.35 -3.81
CA GLU A 94 8.58 -16.52 -4.18
C GLU A 94 7.76 -16.81 -2.93
N VAL A 95 6.66 -16.07 -2.76
CA VAL A 95 5.75 -16.16 -1.63
C VAL A 95 4.32 -16.33 -2.15
N ASN A 96 3.54 -17.21 -1.52
CA ASN A 96 2.12 -17.27 -1.78
C ASN A 96 1.44 -15.99 -1.26
N THR A 97 0.48 -15.45 -1.99
CA THR A 97 -0.16 -14.17 -1.64
C THR A 97 -0.86 -14.21 -0.29
N GLU A 98 -1.69 -15.23 -0.04
CA GLU A 98 -2.42 -15.32 1.23
C GLU A 98 -1.45 -15.56 2.40
N GLU A 99 -0.45 -16.41 2.21
CA GLU A 99 0.59 -16.66 3.21
C GLU A 99 1.41 -15.40 3.51
N PHE A 100 1.78 -14.63 2.47
CA PHE A 100 2.52 -13.39 2.61
C PHE A 100 1.76 -12.38 3.48
N PHE A 101 0.49 -12.13 3.18
CA PHE A 101 -0.34 -11.21 3.97
C PHE A 101 -0.65 -11.73 5.36
N LYS A 102 -0.85 -13.04 5.52
CA LYS A 102 -1.01 -13.65 6.84
C LYS A 102 0.24 -13.48 7.69
N ASN A 103 1.43 -13.66 7.10
CA ASN A 103 2.71 -13.47 7.78
C ASN A 103 2.93 -12.01 8.16
N LEU A 104 2.63 -11.06 7.25
CA LEU A 104 2.65 -9.63 7.56
C LEU A 104 1.68 -9.26 8.68
N GLY A 105 0.43 -9.74 8.60
CA GLY A 105 -0.59 -9.52 9.61
C GLY A 105 -0.19 -10.09 10.97
N ALA A 106 0.35 -11.31 11.02
CA ALA A 106 0.87 -11.94 12.24
C ALA A 106 2.00 -11.12 12.87
N GLN A 107 2.87 -10.50 12.08
CA GLN A 107 3.94 -9.64 12.59
C GLN A 107 3.43 -8.33 13.18
N VAL A 108 2.46 -7.70 12.54
CA VAL A 108 1.77 -6.53 13.11
C VAL A 108 1.07 -6.92 14.41
N SER A 109 0.42 -8.09 14.43
CA SER A 109 -0.22 -8.65 15.62
C SER A 109 0.79 -8.92 16.74
N HIS A 110 1.98 -9.46 16.47
CA HIS A 110 3.01 -9.65 17.50
C HIS A 110 3.49 -8.34 18.14
N ALA A 111 3.61 -7.26 17.35
CA ALA A 111 3.92 -5.95 17.90
C ALA A 111 2.76 -5.43 18.77
N VAL A 112 1.51 -5.63 18.33
CA VAL A 112 0.29 -5.31 19.06
C VAL A 112 0.16 -6.09 20.38
N ASP A 113 0.42 -7.40 20.37
CA ASP A 113 0.35 -8.29 21.53
C ASP A 113 1.34 -7.89 22.61
N ARG A 114 2.57 -7.52 22.22
CA ARG A 114 3.61 -7.05 23.15
C ARG A 114 3.16 -5.81 23.95
N PHE A 115 2.32 -4.96 23.37
CA PHE A 115 1.77 -3.76 24.01
C PHE A 115 0.30 -3.93 24.42
N ASN A 116 -0.23 -5.15 24.35
CA ASN A 116 -1.62 -5.51 24.59
C ASN A 116 -2.59 -4.48 23.98
N VAL A 117 -2.35 -4.12 22.72
CA VAL A 117 -3.14 -3.10 22.03
C VAL A 117 -4.49 -3.70 21.65
N LYS A 118 -5.56 -3.13 22.17
CA LYS A 118 -6.93 -3.40 21.73
C LYS A 118 -7.41 -2.19 20.94
N SER A 119 -7.88 -2.41 19.72
CA SER A 119 -8.54 -1.35 18.96
C SER A 119 -10.01 -1.66 18.86
N ASP A 120 -10.82 -0.62 18.96
CA ASP A 120 -12.23 -0.68 18.55
C ASP A 120 -12.27 -0.85 17.02
N SER A 121 -13.29 -1.53 16.51
CA SER A 121 -13.52 -1.60 15.06
C SER A 121 -13.67 -0.17 14.50
N PRO A 122 -13.01 0.14 13.37
CA PRO A 122 -13.08 1.47 12.79
C PRO A 122 -14.50 1.78 12.31
N GLU A 123 -15.00 2.96 12.65
CA GLU A 123 -16.22 3.53 12.10
C GLU A 123 -15.85 4.34 10.86
N VAL A 124 -16.26 3.89 9.68
CA VAL A 124 -16.02 4.58 8.39
C VAL A 124 -17.31 5.23 7.94
N LYS A 125 -17.27 6.55 7.75
CA LYS A 125 -18.40 7.36 7.25
C LYS A 125 -18.02 8.06 5.96
N GLN A 126 -18.85 7.92 4.93
CA GLN A 126 -18.77 8.79 3.76
C GLN A 126 -19.39 10.15 4.10
N VAL A 127 -18.59 11.20 3.95
CA VAL A 127 -18.97 12.58 4.32
C VAL A 127 -19.32 13.41 3.09
N LEU A 128 -18.69 13.10 1.96
CA LEU A 128 -18.89 13.81 0.69
C LEU A 128 -18.78 12.83 -0.48
N GLU A 129 -19.58 13.08 -1.51
CA GLU A 129 -19.41 12.49 -2.84
C GLU A 129 -19.85 13.52 -3.88
N GLU A 130 -18.94 13.86 -4.78
CA GLU A 130 -19.14 14.89 -5.81
C GLU A 130 -18.29 14.61 -7.05
N PRO A 131 -18.59 15.20 -8.21
CA PRO A 131 -17.71 15.14 -9.36
C PRO A 131 -16.32 15.68 -9.02
N GLY A 132 -15.28 14.91 -9.31
CA GLY A 132 -13.88 15.32 -9.19
C GLY A 132 -13.35 15.96 -10.48
N PRO A 133 -12.12 16.50 -10.46
CA PRO A 133 -11.45 16.96 -11.67
C PRO A 133 -11.09 15.77 -12.57
N ASP A 134 -10.92 16.02 -13.86
CA ASP A 134 -10.32 15.02 -14.74
C ASP A 134 -8.86 14.76 -14.33
N ILE A 135 -8.48 13.49 -14.21
CA ILE A 135 -7.11 13.08 -13.88
C ILE A 135 -6.62 12.15 -14.98
N LEU A 136 -5.53 12.53 -15.65
CA LEU A 136 -4.97 11.78 -16.79
C LEU A 136 -6.00 11.51 -17.91
N GLY A 137 -6.96 12.42 -18.10
CA GLY A 137 -8.03 12.28 -19.09
C GLY A 137 -9.22 11.42 -18.65
N PHE A 138 -9.18 10.82 -17.46
CA PHE A 138 -10.30 10.08 -16.88
C PHE A 138 -11.17 11.00 -16.05
N LYS A 139 -12.49 10.85 -16.20
CA LYS A 139 -13.44 11.51 -15.32
C LYS A 139 -13.36 10.88 -13.94
N THR A 140 -13.36 11.69 -12.89
CA THR A 140 -13.30 11.19 -11.53
C THR A 140 -14.50 11.59 -10.71
N THR A 141 -14.78 10.77 -9.70
CA THR A 141 -15.65 11.11 -8.57
C THR A 141 -14.75 11.31 -7.36
N HIS A 142 -14.93 12.45 -6.68
CA HIS A 142 -14.31 12.75 -5.41
C HIS A 142 -15.20 12.20 -4.28
N VAL A 143 -14.63 11.36 -3.42
CA VAL A 143 -15.26 10.88 -2.19
C VAL A 143 -14.41 11.27 -1.00
N GLN A 144 -15.04 11.80 0.04
CA GLN A 144 -14.40 12.03 1.33
C GLN A 144 -14.92 11.01 2.34
N LEU A 145 -13.99 10.28 2.95
CA LEU A 145 -14.26 9.31 4.00
C LEU A 145 -13.65 9.79 5.31
N GLU A 146 -14.45 9.80 6.38
CA GLU A 146 -13.97 9.97 7.74
C GLU A 146 -13.98 8.63 8.47
N THR A 147 -12.81 8.20 8.92
CA THR A 147 -12.63 7.00 9.72
C THR A 147 -12.25 7.37 11.14
N HIS A 148 -13.00 6.85 12.11
CA HIS A 148 -12.74 7.02 13.53
C HIS A 148 -12.44 5.67 14.18
N THR A 149 -11.38 5.59 14.96
CA THR A 149 -11.11 4.43 15.80
C THR A 149 -10.45 4.84 17.11
N LYS A 150 -10.53 3.97 18.11
CA LYS A 150 -9.82 4.12 19.38
C LYS A 150 -8.92 2.93 19.56
N ALA A 151 -7.69 3.19 19.97
CA ALA A 151 -6.73 2.17 20.36
C ALA A 151 -6.36 2.33 21.83
N HIS A 152 -6.41 1.23 22.56
CA HIS A 152 -6.06 1.11 23.96
C HIS A 152 -4.80 0.26 24.04
N ALA A 153 -3.69 0.83 24.50
CA ALA A 153 -2.46 0.10 24.73
C ALA A 153 -2.19 -0.01 26.23
N TRP A 154 -1.67 -1.17 26.67
CA TRP A 154 -1.30 -1.39 28.06
C TRP A 154 0.15 -1.83 28.15
N PHE A 155 0.95 -1.07 28.90
CA PHE A 155 2.33 -1.43 29.19
C PHE A 155 2.59 -1.37 30.70
N LEU A 156 2.89 -2.52 31.30
CA LEU A 156 3.00 -2.70 32.75
C LEU A 156 1.75 -2.18 33.48
N PHE A 157 1.87 -1.13 34.30
CA PHE A 157 0.77 -0.52 35.05
C PHE A 157 0.17 0.71 34.36
N PHE A 158 0.64 1.08 33.17
CA PHE A 158 0.18 2.27 32.46
C PHE A 158 -0.79 1.90 31.32
N LYS A 159 -1.97 2.53 31.35
CA LYS A 159 -2.92 2.56 30.25
C LYS A 159 -2.65 3.76 29.36
N PHE A 160 -2.67 3.54 28.06
CA PHE A 160 -2.62 4.58 27.05
C PHE A 160 -3.87 4.46 26.18
N GLU A 161 -4.56 5.57 25.99
CA GLU A 161 -5.68 5.67 25.07
C GLU A 161 -5.29 6.61 23.93
N TYR A 162 -5.51 6.14 22.72
CA TYR A 162 -5.31 6.87 21.48
C TYR A 162 -6.64 6.96 20.76
N LYS A 163 -6.96 8.15 20.27
CA LYS A 163 -8.05 8.35 19.32
C LYS A 163 -7.42 8.65 17.96
N VAL A 164 -7.84 7.91 16.95
CA VAL A 164 -7.38 8.09 15.58
C VAL A 164 -8.55 8.59 14.76
N LYS A 165 -8.36 9.74 14.09
CA LYS A 165 -9.25 10.25 13.06
C LYS A 165 -8.46 10.23 11.75
N ILE A 166 -9.00 9.62 10.70
CA ILE A 166 -8.45 9.67 9.36
C ILE A 166 -9.48 10.32 8.46
N VAL A 167 -9.12 11.41 7.80
CA VAL A 167 -9.88 11.99 6.70
C VAL A 167 -9.19 11.57 5.42
N SER A 168 -9.87 10.85 4.54
CA SER A 168 -9.34 10.40 3.25
C SER A 168 -10.18 10.99 2.13
N ASP A 169 -9.57 11.82 1.30
CA ASP A 169 -10.09 12.31 0.04
C ASP A 169 -9.59 11.37 -1.07
N LEU A 170 -10.51 10.77 -1.81
CA LEU A 170 -10.26 9.77 -2.84
C LEU A 170 -10.84 10.25 -4.17
N TRP A 171 -10.05 10.19 -5.23
CA TRP A 171 -10.51 10.45 -6.60
C TRP A 171 -10.45 9.15 -7.38
N TYR A 172 -11.60 8.52 -7.58
CA TYR A 172 -11.70 7.28 -8.34
C TYR A 172 -12.36 7.54 -9.69
N THR A 173 -12.07 6.69 -10.67
CA THR A 173 -12.75 6.71 -11.98
C THR A 173 -13.57 5.44 -12.17
N THR A 174 -14.66 5.54 -12.94
CA THR A 174 -15.45 4.37 -13.40
C THR A 174 -15.27 4.10 -14.88
N ASP A 175 -14.42 4.88 -15.56
CA ASP A 175 -14.14 4.73 -16.99
C ASP A 175 -13.37 3.42 -17.29
N VAL A 176 -12.79 2.81 -16.25
CA VAL A 176 -12.03 1.56 -16.32
C VAL A 176 -12.31 0.69 -15.09
N GLU A 177 -12.18 -0.63 -15.26
CA GLU A 177 -12.34 -1.57 -14.15
C GLU A 177 -11.09 -1.70 -13.28
N ILE A 178 -11.29 -2.11 -12.02
CA ILE A 178 -10.19 -2.53 -11.14
C ILE A 178 -9.61 -3.84 -11.66
N HIS A 179 -8.29 -3.84 -11.88
CA HIS A 179 -7.54 -5.01 -12.35
C HIS A 179 -7.75 -6.28 -11.49
N PRO A 180 -7.86 -7.49 -12.09
CA PRO A 180 -8.07 -8.73 -11.35
C PRO A 180 -7.01 -9.02 -10.28
N ILE A 181 -5.74 -8.78 -10.59
CA ILE A 181 -4.62 -8.95 -9.65
C ILE A 181 -4.80 -8.06 -8.42
N ARG A 182 -5.24 -6.82 -8.63
CA ARG A 182 -5.55 -5.86 -7.57
C ARG A 182 -6.71 -6.32 -6.70
N LYS A 183 -7.81 -6.80 -7.30
CA LYS A 183 -8.95 -7.38 -6.56
C LYS A 183 -8.49 -8.54 -5.67
N ARG A 184 -7.60 -9.41 -6.17
CA ARG A 184 -7.03 -10.53 -5.41
C ARG A 184 -6.14 -10.05 -4.26
N TRP A 185 -5.29 -9.04 -4.50
CA TRP A 185 -4.45 -8.44 -3.47
C TRP A 185 -5.28 -7.83 -2.33
N ILE A 186 -6.30 -7.03 -2.65
CA ILE A 186 -7.23 -6.45 -1.66
C ILE A 186 -7.92 -7.57 -0.86
N ARG A 187 -8.36 -8.64 -1.52
CA ARG A 187 -8.97 -9.79 -0.83
C ARG A 187 -7.99 -10.47 0.12
N ALA A 188 -6.72 -10.61 -0.25
CA ALA A 188 -5.72 -11.19 0.64
C ALA A 188 -5.43 -10.29 1.86
N LEU A 189 -5.44 -8.97 1.66
CA LEU A 189 -5.33 -7.99 2.74
C LEU A 189 -6.49 -8.03 3.75
N THR A 190 -7.71 -8.37 3.31
CA THR A 190 -8.86 -8.59 4.22
C THR A 190 -8.80 -9.91 5.00
N LYS A 191 -7.73 -10.69 4.79
CA LYS A 191 -7.47 -11.97 5.46
C LYS A 191 -6.09 -11.99 6.09
N SER A 192 -5.57 -10.83 6.50
CA SER A 192 -4.24 -10.77 7.12
C SER A 192 -4.21 -11.46 8.49
N GLY A 193 -5.37 -11.73 9.08
CA GLY A 193 -5.49 -12.30 10.43
C GLY A 193 -5.29 -11.24 11.51
N ASN A 194 -5.42 -9.96 11.14
CA ASN A 194 -5.40 -8.84 12.05
C ASN A 194 -6.70 -8.06 11.82
N ASN A 195 -7.65 -8.21 12.75
CA ASN A 195 -9.00 -7.67 12.60
C ASN A 195 -9.02 -6.17 12.30
N ILE A 196 -8.04 -5.39 12.79
CA ILE A 196 -7.98 -3.94 12.55
C ILE A 196 -7.68 -3.67 11.07
N ILE A 197 -6.69 -4.38 10.53
CA ILE A 197 -6.31 -4.30 9.12
C ILE A 197 -7.49 -4.80 8.29
N ASP A 198 -8.01 -5.98 8.60
CA ASP A 198 -9.10 -6.62 7.87
C ASP A 198 -10.36 -5.74 7.82
N ASP A 199 -10.74 -5.12 8.95
CA ASP A 199 -11.89 -4.21 9.06
C ASP A 199 -11.68 -2.92 8.24
N LEU A 200 -10.48 -2.32 8.31
CA LEU A 200 -10.14 -1.09 7.59
C LEU A 200 -10.26 -1.29 6.08
N PHE A 201 -9.71 -2.39 5.56
CA PHE A 201 -9.78 -2.73 4.13
C PHE A 201 -11.20 -3.07 3.68
N THR A 202 -11.95 -3.79 4.51
CA THR A 202 -13.34 -4.13 4.20
C THR A 202 -14.21 -2.87 4.12
N GLY A 203 -13.99 -1.89 5.00
CA GLY A 203 -14.81 -0.69 5.10
C GLY A 203 -14.62 0.32 3.96
N ILE A 204 -13.39 0.46 3.45
CA ILE A 204 -12.99 1.56 2.54
C ILE A 204 -12.94 1.10 1.08
N THR A 205 -12.06 0.16 0.74
CA THR A 205 -11.68 -0.08 -0.66
C THR A 205 -12.59 -1.05 -1.39
N SER A 206 -13.24 -1.96 -0.66
CA SER A 206 -14.16 -2.93 -1.25
C SER A 206 -15.41 -2.29 -1.87
N LYS A 207 -15.71 -1.03 -1.51
CA LYS A 207 -16.93 -0.32 -1.91
C LYS A 207 -16.74 0.63 -3.08
N LEU A 208 -15.50 0.91 -3.47
CA LEU A 208 -15.24 1.81 -4.60
C LEU A 208 -15.52 1.09 -5.92
N PRO A 209 -16.27 1.72 -6.85
CA PRO A 209 -16.68 1.07 -8.10
C PRO A 209 -15.56 0.97 -9.13
N GLY A 210 -14.43 1.66 -8.92
CA GLY A 210 -13.30 1.67 -9.84
C GLY A 210 -11.98 2.08 -9.17
N PRO A 211 -10.88 2.15 -9.93
CA PRO A 211 -9.56 2.44 -9.37
C PRO A 211 -9.43 3.89 -8.90
N VAL A 212 -8.66 4.08 -7.82
CA VAL A 212 -8.30 5.39 -7.28
C VAL A 212 -7.09 5.93 -8.06
N LEU A 213 -7.23 7.13 -8.62
CA LEU A 213 -6.19 7.84 -9.38
C LEU A 213 -5.39 8.81 -8.50
N LYS A 214 -6.03 9.33 -7.45
CA LYS A 214 -5.42 10.19 -6.44
C LYS A 214 -6.05 9.93 -5.08
N LYS A 215 -5.22 10.04 -4.04
CA LYS A 215 -5.62 10.01 -2.65
C LYS A 215 -4.90 11.09 -1.87
N GLU A 216 -5.61 11.73 -0.96
CA GLU A 216 -5.02 12.49 0.13
C GLU A 216 -5.60 11.94 1.44
N ALA A 217 -4.74 11.65 2.41
CA ALA A 217 -5.17 11.23 3.73
C ALA A 217 -4.52 12.12 4.79
N VAL A 218 -5.32 12.62 5.72
CA VAL A 218 -4.86 13.30 6.93
C VAL A 218 -5.26 12.45 8.12
N MET A 219 -4.27 12.04 8.90
CA MET A 219 -4.45 11.22 10.08
C MET A 219 -4.04 11.99 11.32
N ASP A 220 -4.99 12.17 12.23
CA ASP A 220 -4.79 12.74 13.55
C ASP A 220 -4.78 11.64 14.60
N ILE A 221 -3.62 11.46 15.25
CA ILE A 221 -3.44 10.54 16.37
C ILE A 221 -3.39 11.36 17.66
N THR A 222 -4.47 11.31 18.42
CA THR A 222 -4.60 12.01 19.70
C THR A 222 -4.19 11.08 20.85
N ASN A 223 -3.11 11.43 21.56
CA ASN A 223 -2.79 10.80 22.85
C ASN A 223 -3.63 11.46 23.95
N VAL A 224 -4.66 10.76 24.42
CA VAL A 224 -5.65 11.30 25.36
C VAL A 224 -5.00 11.71 26.69
N ARG A 225 -4.03 10.92 27.17
CA ARG A 225 -3.33 11.17 28.43
C ARG A 225 -2.41 12.38 28.36
N LYS A 226 -1.67 12.54 27.26
CA LYS A 226 -0.72 13.65 27.06
C LYS A 226 -1.39 14.92 26.50
N LYS A 227 -2.66 14.85 26.10
CA LYS A 227 -3.39 15.92 25.41
C LYS A 227 -2.63 16.47 24.19
N SER A 228 -1.93 15.57 23.49
CA SER A 228 -1.12 15.90 22.33
C SER A 228 -1.71 15.24 21.09
N VAL A 229 -1.75 15.97 19.98
CA VAL A 229 -2.15 15.45 18.67
C VAL A 229 -0.90 15.34 17.79
N LYS A 230 -0.74 14.22 17.12
CA LYS A 230 0.21 14.04 16.03
C LYS A 230 -0.57 13.96 14.73
N THR A 231 -0.25 14.83 13.78
CA THR A 231 -0.87 14.83 12.45
C THR A 231 0.13 14.30 11.44
N GLU A 232 -0.34 13.40 10.58
CA GLU A 232 0.39 12.87 9.44
C GLU A 232 -0.46 13.08 8.20
N LYS A 233 0.16 13.54 7.11
CA LYS A 233 -0.51 13.65 5.81
C LYS A 233 0.19 12.72 4.83
N GLN A 234 -0.60 12.02 4.02
CA GLN A 234 -0.10 11.26 2.89
C GLN A 234 -0.83 11.70 1.63
N VAL A 235 -0.08 11.84 0.54
CA VAL A 235 -0.62 12.10 -0.80
C VAL A 235 -0.12 11.00 -1.71
N THR A 236 -1.01 10.40 -2.46
CA THR A 236 -0.67 9.43 -3.51
C THR A 236 -1.36 9.85 -4.79
N LYS A 237 -0.63 9.92 -5.91
CA LYS A 237 -1.21 10.33 -7.19
C LYS A 237 -0.56 9.56 -8.33
N ALA A 238 -1.37 9.18 -9.31
CA ALA A 238 -0.84 8.80 -10.61
C ALA A 238 -0.45 10.04 -11.41
N THR A 239 0.77 10.03 -11.92
CA THR A 239 1.33 11.14 -12.70
C THR A 239 1.49 10.81 -14.18
N SER A 240 1.56 9.52 -14.51
CA SER A 240 1.61 9.04 -15.88
C SER A 240 0.95 7.67 -16.00
N VAL A 241 0.35 7.42 -17.16
CA VAL A 241 -0.15 6.12 -17.60
C VAL A 241 0.16 6.03 -19.09
N GLU A 242 0.87 4.99 -19.49
CA GLU A 242 1.28 4.74 -20.87
C GLU A 242 1.10 3.27 -21.25
N GLU A 243 0.81 3.02 -22.52
CA GLU A 243 0.90 1.67 -23.09
C GLU A 243 2.37 1.36 -23.37
N ILE A 244 2.75 0.10 -23.15
CA ILE A 244 4.10 -0.41 -23.40
C ILE A 244 4.06 -1.66 -24.26
N THR A 245 5.15 -1.87 -24.99
CA THR A 245 5.23 -2.95 -25.98
C THR A 245 5.34 -4.32 -25.31
N PRO A 246 4.86 -5.40 -25.96
CA PRO A 246 5.07 -6.76 -25.48
C PRO A 246 6.54 -7.10 -25.21
N GLU A 247 7.46 -6.59 -26.05
CA GLU A 247 8.90 -6.81 -25.88
C GLU A 247 9.44 -6.16 -24.60
N GLU A 248 8.98 -4.96 -24.26
CA GLU A 248 9.32 -4.28 -23.00
C GLU A 248 8.74 -5.00 -21.79
N MET A 249 7.50 -5.48 -21.91
CA MET A 249 6.86 -6.31 -20.88
C MET A 249 7.67 -7.56 -20.60
N ASP A 250 8.01 -8.34 -21.63
CA ASP A 250 8.78 -9.58 -21.48
C ASP A 250 10.16 -9.34 -20.86
N LYS A 251 10.80 -8.23 -21.20
CA LYS A 251 12.06 -7.82 -20.58
C LYS A 251 11.90 -7.53 -19.08
N LEU A 252 10.86 -6.79 -18.69
CA LEU A 252 10.59 -6.44 -17.29
C LEU A 252 10.14 -7.65 -16.46
N PHE A 253 9.42 -8.60 -17.03
CA PHE A 253 8.92 -9.76 -16.30
C PHE A 253 9.89 -10.95 -16.25
N LYS A 254 11.07 -10.80 -16.85
CA LYS A 254 12.12 -11.81 -16.75
C LYS A 254 12.65 -11.89 -15.32
N LYS A 255 12.45 -13.04 -14.66
CA LYS A 255 13.06 -13.33 -13.36
C LYS A 255 14.60 -13.26 -13.49
N PRO A 256 15.29 -12.37 -12.76
CA PRO A 256 16.75 -12.32 -12.78
C PRO A 256 17.32 -13.58 -12.10
N GLN A 257 18.61 -13.85 -12.31
CA GLN A 257 19.32 -14.80 -11.46
C GLN A 257 19.49 -14.18 -10.08
N CYS A 258 18.99 -14.85 -9.05
CA CYS A 258 19.00 -14.37 -7.68
C CYS A 258 19.38 -15.47 -6.70
N VAL A 259 19.96 -15.04 -5.57
CA VAL A 259 20.08 -15.87 -4.38
C VAL A 259 18.71 -15.96 -3.72
N LYS A 260 18.29 -17.17 -3.35
CA LYS A 260 17.03 -17.35 -2.63
C LYS A 260 17.12 -16.68 -1.26
N MET A 261 16.14 -15.83 -0.91
CA MET A 261 16.03 -15.30 0.46
C MET A 261 15.53 -16.40 1.40
N ASP A 262 16.06 -16.45 2.62
CA ASP A 262 15.46 -17.25 3.68
C ASP A 262 14.18 -16.59 4.26
N ASP A 263 13.46 -17.32 5.11
CA ASP A 263 12.19 -16.84 5.66
C ASP A 263 12.37 -15.59 6.54
N ASP A 264 13.48 -15.47 7.26
CA ASP A 264 13.77 -14.31 8.11
C ASP A 264 14.04 -13.06 7.27
N GLU A 265 14.79 -13.21 6.18
CA GLU A 265 15.05 -12.16 5.18
C GLU A 265 13.75 -11.69 4.52
N ILE A 266 12.90 -12.62 4.05
CA ILE A 266 11.58 -12.30 3.47
C ILE A 266 10.75 -11.49 4.47
N GLN A 267 10.74 -11.92 5.73
CA GLN A 267 10.01 -11.25 6.79
C GLN A 267 10.54 -9.85 7.08
N GLU A 268 11.85 -9.65 7.13
CA GLU A 268 12.47 -8.33 7.35
C GLU A 268 12.17 -7.36 6.19
N LYS A 269 12.24 -7.85 4.95
CA LYS A 269 11.91 -7.05 3.75
C LYS A 269 10.44 -6.71 3.70
N GLY A 270 9.57 -7.66 4.00
CA GLY A 270 8.13 -7.43 4.15
C GLY A 270 7.83 -6.33 5.17
N LYS A 271 8.47 -6.37 6.36
CA LYS A 271 8.34 -5.30 7.38
C LYS A 271 8.82 -3.95 6.89
N THR A 272 9.95 -3.93 6.18
CA THR A 272 10.54 -2.68 5.69
C THR A 272 9.64 -2.01 4.68
N LEU A 273 9.12 -2.78 3.72
CA LEU A 273 8.21 -2.28 2.70
C LEU A 273 6.85 -1.90 3.32
N LEU A 274 6.31 -2.70 4.26
CA LEU A 274 5.09 -2.34 5.00
C LEU A 274 5.27 -1.04 5.80
N GLY A 275 6.37 -0.91 6.54
CA GLY A 275 6.70 0.27 7.34
C GLY A 275 6.98 1.52 6.49
N ALA A 276 7.33 1.35 5.22
CA ALA A 276 7.46 2.42 4.24
C ALA A 276 6.14 2.74 3.51
N GLY A 277 5.07 1.98 3.77
CA GLY A 277 3.79 2.10 3.05
C GLY A 277 3.77 1.47 1.66
N LYS A 278 4.83 0.76 1.26
CA LYS A 278 5.04 0.26 -0.10
C LYS A 278 4.28 -1.03 -0.48
N ILE A 279 3.72 -1.75 0.51
CA ILE A 279 2.97 -3.02 0.28
C ILE A 279 1.47 -2.83 0.51
N MET A 280 1.09 -1.74 1.16
CA MET A 280 -0.30 -1.42 1.42
C MET A 280 -0.91 -0.76 0.17
N LEU A 281 -0.80 -1.45 -0.97
CA LEU A 281 -1.49 -1.07 -2.18
C LEU A 281 -2.95 -0.91 -1.86
#